data_AF-A0A3S2P5U6-F1
#
_entry.id   AF-A0A3S2P5U6-F1
#
_cell.length_a   1.000
_cell.length_b   1.000
_cell.length_c   1.000
_cell.angle_alpha   90.00
_cell.angle_beta   90.00
_cell.angle_gamma   90.00
#
_symmetry.space_group_name_H-M   'P 1'
#
loop_
_entity.id
_entity.type
_entity.pdbx_description
1 polymer ?
#
loop_
_entity_poly.entity_id
_entity_poly.type
_entity_poly.pdbx_seq_one_letter_code
_entity_poly.pdbx_strand_id
1 'polypeptide(L)'
;MFSRRMVPFVGLLLCWMAPPLQGLQIHDPDEVEYVRLNVTARVGDSVTLDCGAVLPAIFIWGFTKPGTDNNVALAHNYGQGPKLQPQAGGLGRPLVNSNSSALVIEELKEDAAGMYTCQALYDTDDGAKITFYFTRLDVMGG
;
A
#
# COMPACT_ATOMS: atom_id res chain seq x y z
N MET A 1 40.06 -50.49 9.97
CA MET A 1 39.64 -49.16 10.45
C MET A 1 39.82 -48.18 9.31
N PHE A 2 38.80 -48.01 8.46
CA PHE A 2 38.69 -46.91 7.50
C PHE A 2 37.25 -46.81 6.99
N SER A 3 36.78 -45.58 6.85
CA SER A 3 35.89 -45.09 5.79
C SER A 3 34.46 -45.65 5.68
N ARG A 4 33.48 -44.87 6.12
CA ARG A 4 32.73 -43.89 5.29
C ARG A 4 31.45 -43.55 6.05
N ARG A 5 31.31 -42.31 6.51
CA ARG A 5 30.01 -41.79 6.96
C ARG A 5 29.10 -41.73 5.74
N MET A 6 28.12 -42.63 5.70
CA MET A 6 27.04 -42.62 4.72
C MET A 6 26.10 -41.49 5.12
N VAL A 7 26.22 -40.34 4.45
CA VAL A 7 25.24 -39.25 4.55
C VAL A 7 23.93 -39.79 3.96
N PRO A 8 22.79 -39.69 4.66
CA PRO A 8 21.54 -40.19 4.13
C PRO A 8 21.13 -39.31 2.95
N PHE A 9 21.19 -39.90 1.76
CA PHE A 9 20.86 -39.33 0.45
C PHE A 9 19.40 -38.80 0.35
N VAL A 10 18.59 -39.06 1.39
CA VAL A 10 17.14 -38.79 1.43
C VAL A 10 16.81 -37.31 1.60
N GLY A 11 17.66 -36.52 2.26
CA GLY A 11 17.41 -35.09 2.47
C GLY A 11 17.51 -34.23 1.21
N LEU A 12 18.33 -34.64 0.23
CA LEU A 12 18.54 -33.88 -1.01
C LEU A 12 17.38 -34.05 -2.02
N LEU A 13 16.69 -35.20 -2.00
CA LEU A 13 15.60 -35.52 -2.94
C LEU A 13 14.30 -34.77 -2.63
N LEU A 14 14.07 -34.35 -1.38
CA LEU A 14 12.85 -33.64 -0.97
C LEU A 14 12.81 -32.17 -1.42
N CYS A 15 13.96 -31.52 -1.60
CA CYS A 15 14.02 -30.15 -2.16
C CYS A 15 13.65 -30.09 -3.63
N TRP A 16 13.74 -31.20 -4.37
CA TRP A 16 13.49 -31.25 -5.81
C TRP A 16 12.01 -31.43 -6.15
N MET A 17 11.18 -31.75 -5.14
CA MET A 17 9.73 -31.85 -5.27
C MET A 17 9.00 -30.67 -4.62
N ALA A 18 9.71 -29.58 -4.30
CA ALA A 18 9.05 -28.36 -3.88
C ALA A 18 8.20 -27.86 -5.07
N PRO A 19 6.87 -27.72 -4.92
CA PRO A 19 6.09 -27.06 -5.95
C PRO A 19 6.67 -25.66 -6.16
N PRO A 20 6.68 -25.14 -7.40
CA PRO A 20 7.11 -23.77 -7.61
C PRO A 20 6.27 -22.90 -6.67
N LEU A 21 6.95 -22.16 -5.79
CA LEU A 21 6.36 -21.00 -5.15
C LEU A 21 6.02 -20.06 -6.31
N GLN A 22 4.79 -20.19 -6.81
CA GLN A 22 4.22 -19.24 -7.74
C GLN A 22 3.97 -17.98 -6.92
N GLY A 23 5.06 -17.23 -6.69
CA GLY A 23 4.96 -15.85 -6.27
C GLY A 23 4.18 -15.09 -7.33
N LEU A 24 3.46 -14.06 -6.92
CA LEU A 24 2.80 -13.14 -7.84
C LEU A 24 3.84 -12.60 -8.83
N GLN A 25 3.72 -12.98 -10.10
CA GLN A 25 4.62 -12.51 -11.14
C GLN A 25 4.06 -11.20 -11.68
N ILE A 26 4.56 -10.08 -11.16
CA ILE A 26 4.25 -8.74 -11.68
C ILE A 26 5.00 -8.62 -13.01
N HIS A 27 4.27 -8.74 -14.11
CA HIS A 27 4.83 -8.56 -15.44
C HIS A 27 5.00 -7.06 -15.73
N ASP A 28 6.18 -6.70 -16.23
CA ASP A 28 6.60 -5.42 -16.81
C ASP A 28 6.48 -4.12 -15.95
N PRO A 29 7.59 -3.40 -15.65
CA PRO A 29 7.54 -2.06 -15.04
C PRO A 29 6.78 -1.01 -15.85
N ASP A 30 6.51 -1.27 -17.14
CA ASP A 30 5.71 -0.41 -18.01
C ASP A 30 4.17 -0.63 -17.85
N GLU A 31 3.73 -1.63 -17.08
CA GLU A 31 2.31 -1.91 -16.77
C GLU A 31 1.81 -1.19 -15.50
N VAL A 32 2.59 -0.23 -14.98
CA VAL A 32 2.25 0.51 -13.76
C VAL A 32 1.69 1.88 -14.11
N GLU A 33 0.41 2.10 -13.82
CA GLU A 33 -0.24 3.39 -14.01
C GLU A 33 0.05 4.34 -12.84
N TYR A 34 0.39 5.60 -13.16
CA TYR A 34 0.70 6.65 -12.18
C TYR A 34 -0.32 7.79 -12.30
N VAL A 35 -1.17 7.94 -11.29
CA VAL A 35 -2.14 9.04 -11.21
C VAL A 35 -1.64 10.09 -10.23
N ARG A 36 -1.67 11.38 -10.61
CA ARG A 36 -1.22 12.49 -9.76
C ARG A 36 -2.34 13.49 -9.54
N LEU A 37 -2.54 13.86 -8.27
CA LEU A 37 -3.57 14.79 -7.81
C LEU A 37 -2.94 15.82 -6.88
N ASN A 38 -3.50 17.04 -6.90
CA ASN A 38 -3.19 18.07 -5.93
C ASN A 38 -4.50 18.49 -5.26
N VAL A 39 -4.49 18.53 -3.93
CA VAL A 39 -5.63 18.92 -3.10
C VAL A 39 -5.17 20.02 -2.16
N THR A 40 -6.02 21.03 -1.96
CA THR A 40 -5.78 22.10 -0.99
C THR A 40 -6.94 22.12 -0.01
N ALA A 41 -6.63 22.18 1.28
CA ALA A 41 -7.61 22.25 2.35
C ALA A 41 -7.11 23.16 3.48
N ARG A 42 -7.98 23.53 4.41
CA ARG A 42 -7.61 24.30 5.61
C ARG A 42 -7.45 23.38 6.81
N VAL A 43 -6.72 23.85 7.82
CA VAL A 43 -6.68 23.19 9.13
C VAL A 43 -8.11 23.04 9.67
N GLY A 44 -8.46 21.84 10.13
CA GLY A 44 -9.79 21.50 10.63
C GLY A 44 -10.77 20.99 9.58
N ASP A 45 -10.48 21.15 8.28
CA ASP A 45 -11.32 20.61 7.21
C ASP A 45 -11.29 19.07 7.18
N SER A 46 -12.17 18.51 6.34
CA SER A 46 -12.12 17.10 5.94
C SER A 46 -11.76 16.97 4.46
N VAL A 47 -10.92 16.00 4.13
CA VAL A 47 -10.53 15.68 2.75
C VAL A 47 -10.74 14.21 2.45
N THR A 48 -11.08 13.92 1.20
CA THR A 48 -11.11 12.56 0.65
C THR A 48 -10.01 12.44 -0.39
N LEU A 49 -9.11 11.50 -0.20
CA LEU A 49 -8.04 11.17 -1.13
C LEU A 49 -8.40 9.86 -1.83
N ASP A 50 -8.65 9.93 -3.13
CA ASP A 50 -9.11 8.78 -3.90
C ASP A 50 -7.98 7.78 -4.18
N CYS A 51 -8.32 6.50 -4.20
CA CYS A 51 -7.44 5.40 -4.58
C CYS A 51 -8.14 4.50 -5.60
N GLY A 52 -8.33 5.06 -6.80
CA GLY A 52 -9.08 4.45 -7.89
C GLY A 52 -10.59 4.59 -7.78
N ALA A 53 -11.26 4.42 -8.92
CA ALA A 53 -12.71 4.55 -9.03
C ALA A 53 -13.47 3.27 -8.63
N VAL A 54 -12.77 2.13 -8.62
CA VAL A 54 -13.30 0.82 -8.22
C VAL A 54 -12.48 0.27 -7.07
N LEU A 55 -13.11 -0.51 -6.19
CA LEU A 55 -12.47 -1.08 -5.01
C LEU A 55 -11.41 -2.12 -5.43
N PRO A 56 -10.11 -1.89 -5.17
CA PRO A 56 -9.07 -2.88 -5.44
C PRO A 56 -9.16 -4.08 -4.49
N ALA A 57 -8.57 -5.21 -4.91
CA ALA A 57 -8.46 -6.40 -4.07
C ALA A 57 -7.55 -6.14 -2.86
N ILE A 58 -6.48 -5.37 -3.08
CA ILE A 58 -5.56 -4.93 -2.04
C ILE A 58 -5.28 -3.44 -2.22
N PHE A 59 -5.22 -2.69 -1.11
CA PHE A 59 -4.65 -1.34 -1.14
C PHE A 59 -3.75 -1.07 0.06
N ILE A 60 -2.78 -0.18 -0.14
CA ILE A 60 -1.89 0.33 0.90
C ILE A 60 -1.77 1.84 0.74
N TRP A 61 -2.09 2.57 1.81
CA TRP A 61 -1.85 4.00 1.93
C TRP A 61 -0.56 4.26 2.67
N GLY A 62 0.28 5.12 2.10
CA GLY A 62 1.47 5.69 2.73
C GLY A 62 1.44 7.21 2.72
N PHE A 63 2.18 7.81 3.64
CA PHE A 63 2.38 9.25 3.75
C PHE A 63 3.86 9.58 3.87
N THR A 64 4.29 10.60 3.13
CA THR A 64 5.63 11.14 3.18
C THR A 64 5.56 12.62 3.52
N LYS A 65 6.17 12.99 4.66
CA LYS A 65 6.26 14.36 5.12
C LYS A 65 7.19 15.17 4.20
N PRO A 66 6.84 16.41 3.83
CA PRO A 66 7.72 17.28 3.03
C PRO A 66 9.13 17.40 3.63
N GLY A 67 10.14 17.34 2.77
CA GLY A 67 11.55 17.42 3.18
C GLY A 67 12.11 16.15 3.81
N THR A 68 11.37 15.04 3.79
CA THR A 68 11.82 13.73 4.27
C THR A 68 11.58 12.65 3.23
N ASP A 69 12.33 11.54 3.30
CA ASP A 69 12.10 10.34 2.49
C ASP A 69 11.35 9.25 3.28
N ASN A 70 10.90 9.57 4.50
CA ASN A 70 10.23 8.62 5.38
C ASN A 70 8.79 8.40 4.91
N ASN A 71 8.53 7.24 4.29
CA ASN A 71 7.18 6.80 3.99
C ASN A 71 6.60 6.00 5.18
N VAL A 72 5.50 6.50 5.74
CA VAL A 72 4.81 5.87 6.87
C VAL A 72 3.48 5.31 6.37
N ALA A 73 3.24 4.02 6.65
CA ALA A 73 1.96 3.39 6.33
C ALA A 73 0.83 4.01 7.17
N LEU A 74 -0.26 4.41 6.52
CA LEU A 74 -1.43 5.01 7.17
C LEU A 74 -2.60 4.03 7.26
N ALA A 75 -2.82 3.25 6.21
CA ALA A 75 -3.91 2.30 6.13
C ALA A 75 -3.59 1.18 5.14
N HIS A 76 -4.26 0.04 5.28
CA HIS A 76 -4.19 -1.03 4.29
C HIS A 76 -5.45 -1.88 4.29
N ASN A 77 -5.68 -2.60 3.20
CA ASN A 77 -6.59 -3.72 3.14
C ASN A 77 -5.89 -4.83 2.34
N TYR A 78 -5.70 -5.99 2.96
CA TYR A 78 -5.13 -7.18 2.32
C TYR A 78 -6.21 -8.23 1.99
N GLY A 79 -7.44 -7.80 1.71
CA GLY A 79 -8.60 -8.65 1.44
C GLY A 79 -9.45 -9.01 2.68
N GLN A 80 -9.10 -8.50 3.87
CA GLN A 80 -9.82 -8.77 5.13
C GLN A 80 -10.56 -7.53 5.68
N GLY A 81 -10.68 -6.49 4.86
CA GLY A 81 -11.22 -5.20 5.23
C GLY A 81 -10.13 -4.18 5.60
N PRO A 82 -10.48 -2.88 5.59
CA PRO A 82 -9.53 -1.81 5.87
C PRO A 82 -9.06 -1.82 7.33
N LYS A 83 -7.77 -1.53 7.51
CA LYS A 83 -7.13 -1.34 8.80
C LYS A 83 -6.32 -0.05 8.79
N LEU A 84 -6.58 0.82 9.77
CA LEU A 84 -5.80 2.02 10.02
C LEU A 84 -4.56 1.70 10.85
N GLN A 85 -3.47 2.40 10.57
CA GLN A 85 -2.23 2.32 11.33
C GLN A 85 -2.20 3.39 12.42
N PRO A 86 -1.61 3.11 13.59
CA PRO A 86 -1.55 4.05 14.71
C PRO A 86 -0.95 5.42 14.35
N GLN A 87 0.02 5.44 13.45
CA GLN A 87 0.76 6.63 13.03
C GLN A 87 -0.13 7.65 12.29
N ALA A 88 -1.27 7.22 11.76
CA ALA A 88 -2.15 8.10 10.98
C ALA A 88 -2.90 9.14 11.84
N GLY A 89 -3.03 8.90 13.16
CA GLY A 89 -3.72 9.83 14.07
C GLY A 89 -3.02 11.18 14.25
N GLY A 90 -1.74 11.30 13.91
CA GLY A 90 -1.03 12.58 13.95
C GLY A 90 -1.47 13.58 12.86
N LEU A 91 -2.14 13.10 11.81
CA LEU A 91 -2.55 13.90 10.65
C LEU A 91 -3.99 14.44 10.79
N GLY A 92 -4.74 13.99 11.79
CA GLY A 92 -6.16 14.26 11.97
C GLY A 92 -6.90 13.01 12.44
N ARG A 93 -8.12 12.82 11.95
CA ARG A 93 -8.94 11.63 12.21
C ARG A 93 -9.12 10.84 10.90
N PRO A 94 -8.21 9.91 10.60
CA PRO A 94 -8.28 9.13 9.38
C PRO A 94 -9.39 8.09 9.44
N LEU A 95 -10.05 7.85 8.30
CA LEU A 95 -11.04 6.80 8.08
C LEU A 95 -10.83 6.17 6.71
N VAL A 96 -11.12 4.87 6.63
CA VAL A 96 -11.27 4.16 5.36
C VAL A 96 -12.52 3.30 5.46
N ASN A 97 -13.47 3.52 4.55
CA ASN A 97 -14.74 2.78 4.54
C ASN A 97 -14.53 1.36 3.99
N SER A 98 -15.33 0.39 4.41
CA SER A 98 -15.23 -0.99 3.93
C SER A 98 -15.58 -1.16 2.45
N ASN A 99 -16.35 -0.23 1.88
CA ASN A 99 -16.78 -0.24 0.48
C ASN A 99 -15.93 0.67 -0.43
N SER A 100 -14.85 1.25 0.08
CA SER A 100 -14.01 2.20 -0.65
C SER A 100 -12.54 2.03 -0.29
N SER A 101 -11.66 2.37 -1.22
CA SER A 101 -10.22 2.49 -1.00
C SER A 101 -9.79 3.92 -0.67
N ALA A 102 -10.71 4.89 -0.71
CA ALA A 102 -10.40 6.28 -0.42
C ALA A 102 -10.02 6.49 1.05
N LEU A 103 -8.98 7.29 1.27
CA LEU A 103 -8.59 7.73 2.61
C LEU A 103 -9.29 9.07 2.91
N VAL A 104 -10.16 9.06 3.91
CA VAL A 104 -10.77 10.28 4.44
C VAL A 104 -9.94 10.72 5.64
N ILE A 105 -9.64 12.01 5.74
CA ILE A 105 -8.99 12.59 6.92
C ILE A 105 -9.83 13.76 7.38
N GLU A 106 -10.51 13.59 8.51
CA GLU A 106 -11.27 14.65 9.16
C GLU A 106 -10.39 15.44 10.13
N GLU A 107 -10.82 16.65 10.49
CA GLU A 107 -10.14 17.50 11.47
C GLU A 107 -8.64 17.67 11.17
N LEU A 108 -8.33 17.95 9.90
CA LEU A 108 -6.96 18.03 9.38
C LEU A 108 -6.05 18.85 10.29
N LYS A 109 -4.87 18.30 10.57
CA LYS A 109 -3.79 19.02 11.24
C LYS A 109 -2.86 19.65 10.20
N GLU A 110 -2.13 20.68 10.58
CA GLU A 110 -1.13 21.32 9.70
C GLU A 110 -0.07 20.31 9.21
N ASP A 111 0.34 19.40 10.10
CA ASP A 111 1.28 18.31 9.80
C ASP A 111 0.74 17.27 8.79
N ALA A 112 -0.53 17.36 8.37
CA ALA A 112 -1.10 16.55 7.30
C ALA A 112 -0.66 17.02 5.90
N ALA A 113 -0.06 18.19 5.76
CA ALA A 113 0.51 18.61 4.49
C ALA A 113 1.63 17.65 4.05
N GLY A 114 1.57 17.14 2.82
CA GLY A 114 2.54 16.16 2.34
C GLY A 114 2.11 15.38 1.11
N MET A 115 2.86 14.31 0.84
CA MET A 115 2.56 13.38 -0.25
C MET A 115 1.89 12.14 0.30
N TYR A 116 0.71 11.82 -0.22
CA TYR A 116 0.00 10.59 0.04
C TYR A 116 0.12 9.67 -1.16
N THR A 117 0.47 8.42 -0.92
CA THR A 117 0.57 7.40 -1.97
C THR A 117 -0.37 6.26 -1.67
N CYS A 118 -1.25 5.93 -2.61
CA CYS A 118 -2.00 4.68 -2.58
C CYS A 118 -1.44 3.71 -3.61
N GLN A 119 -1.16 2.49 -3.19
CA GLN A 119 -0.84 1.37 -4.06
C GLN A 119 -2.10 0.50 -4.14
N ALA A 120 -2.73 0.43 -5.30
CA ALA A 120 -3.92 -0.36 -5.54
C ALA A 120 -3.59 -1.55 -6.41
N LEU A 121 -3.88 -2.76 -5.94
CA LEU A 121 -3.76 -3.98 -6.71
C LEU A 121 -5.15 -4.49 -7.09
N TYR A 122 -5.36 -4.64 -8.38
CA TYR A 122 -6.58 -5.17 -8.98
C TYR A 122 -6.30 -6.59 -9.45
N ASP A 123 -7.13 -7.52 -9.01
CA ASP A 123 -7.16 -8.88 -9.55
C ASP A 123 -8.12 -8.88 -10.75
N THR A 124 -7.57 -9.01 -11.96
CA THR A 124 -8.32 -8.92 -13.21
C THR A 124 -8.19 -10.22 -14.00
N ASP A 125 -9.08 -10.45 -14.97
CA ASP A 125 -9.03 -11.64 -15.82
C ASP A 125 -7.71 -11.75 -16.62
N ASP A 126 -7.05 -10.62 -16.89
CA ASP A 126 -5.75 -10.55 -17.58
C ASP A 126 -4.56 -10.75 -16.64
N GLY A 127 -4.80 -10.90 -15.33
CA GLY A 127 -3.78 -10.96 -14.28
C GLY A 127 -3.85 -9.78 -13.31
N ALA A 128 -2.90 -9.76 -12.37
CA ALA A 128 -2.84 -8.71 -11.36
C ALA A 128 -2.26 -7.41 -11.94
N LYS A 129 -2.98 -6.30 -11.76
CA LYS A 129 -2.56 -4.96 -12.18
C LYS A 129 -2.33 -4.08 -10.97
N ILE A 130 -1.29 -3.25 -11.00
CA ILE A 130 -0.97 -2.31 -9.92
C ILE A 130 -1.03 -0.88 -10.43
N THR A 131 -1.83 -0.05 -9.77
CA THR A 131 -1.91 1.39 -10.01
C THR A 131 -1.43 2.15 -8.78
N PHE A 132 -0.63 3.18 -8.99
CA PHE A 132 -0.17 4.07 -7.94
C PHE A 132 -0.85 5.43 -8.07
N TYR A 133 -1.51 5.86 -6.99
CA TYR A 133 -2.14 7.18 -6.88
C TYR A 133 -1.31 8.04 -5.95
N PHE A 134 -0.88 9.20 -6.43
CA PHE A 134 -0.09 10.17 -5.67
C PHE A 134 -0.91 11.44 -5.50
N THR A 135 -1.21 11.78 -4.25
CA THR A 135 -1.93 13.01 -3.93
C THR A 135 -1.05 13.90 -3.08
N ARG A 136 -0.69 15.09 -3.61
CA ARG A 136 -0.11 16.15 -2.80
C ARG A 136 -1.25 16.88 -2.09
N LEU A 137 -1.20 16.92 -0.76
CA LEU A 137 -2.10 17.71 0.06
C LEU A 137 -1.36 18.94 0.59
N ASP A 138 -1.88 20.11 0.27
CA ASP A 138 -1.45 21.37 0.86
C ASP A 138 -2.48 21.78 1.92
N VAL A 139 -2.05 21.97 3.18
CA VAL A 139 -2.91 22.42 4.28
C VAL A 139 -2.59 23.88 4.61
N MET A 140 -3.55 24.76 4.41
CA MET A 140 -3.41 26.18 4.71
C MET A 140 -3.75 26.45 6.19
N GLY A 141 -2.83 27.10 6.90
CA GLY A 141 -3.06 27.61 8.25
C GLY A 141 -4.05 28.79 8.25
N GLY A 142 -4.86 28.86 9.31
CA GLY A 142 -5.76 29.98 9.60
C GLY A 142 -5.07 31.08 10.40
#